data_AF-A0A8R7UW74-F1
#
_entry.id   AF-A0A8R7UW74-F1
#
_cell.length_a   1.000
_cell.length_b   1.000
_cell.length_c   1.000
_cell.angle_alpha   90.00
_cell.angle_beta   90.00
_cell.angle_gamma   90.00
#
_symmetry.space_group_name_H-M   'P 1'
#
loop_
_entity.id
_entity.type
_entity.pdbx_description
1 polymer ?
#
loop_
_entity_poly.entity_id
_entity_poly.type
_entity_poly.pdbx_seq_one_letter_code
_entity_poly.pdbx_strand_id
1 'polypeptide(L)'
;MAGSRLVHLFLLILFFPSLRAAPNTTAVVSRIAFGSCANQSAPQPVWEAIVGFDPQVFIWLGDNVYGDNKRPFRVFGRERTVGPWRNVPRFYPATEEELRRKYELAKANPGYAKLRERARVIGTWDDHDYGVNDAGKEYSGKVLSQRLLLDFLDEDEDSPRRKQAGVYASYMFGPEGKRVKVIMLDTRYHRDPLLSDGTILGDPQWQWLERELRGPQSEMTIIGSSIQVVSNLSATTRPLFYVESWARFPREREQLFRLIDSKKWGLIY
;
A
#
# COMPACT_ATOMS: atom_id res chain seq x y z
N MET A 1 25.96 68.54 -12.02
CA MET A 1 25.25 67.68 -11.05
C MET A 1 24.66 66.51 -11.82
N ALA A 2 25.27 65.33 -11.71
CA ALA A 2 24.86 64.13 -12.41
C ALA A 2 23.84 63.35 -11.57
N GLY A 3 22.65 63.11 -12.11
CA GLY A 3 21.63 62.26 -11.49
C GLY A 3 21.58 60.90 -12.18
N SER A 4 22.16 59.88 -11.55
CA SER A 4 22.00 58.48 -11.97
C SER A 4 20.72 57.93 -11.33
N ARG A 5 19.74 57.53 -12.15
CA ARG A 5 18.57 56.75 -11.69
C ARG A 5 18.87 55.27 -11.94
N LEU A 6 19.10 54.51 -10.87
CA LEU A 6 19.10 53.05 -10.92
C LEU A 6 17.66 52.57 -11.18
N VAL A 7 17.46 51.84 -12.28
CA VAL A 7 16.23 51.08 -12.52
C VAL A 7 16.43 49.69 -11.90
N HIS A 8 15.68 49.38 -10.84
CA HIS A 8 15.63 48.04 -10.26
C HIS A 8 14.63 47.20 -11.07
N LEU A 9 15.14 46.21 -11.82
CA LEU A 9 14.33 45.23 -12.52
C LEU A 9 13.97 44.10 -11.53
N PHE A 10 12.74 44.11 -11.03
CA PHE A 10 12.19 42.97 -10.27
C PHE A 10 11.78 41.87 -11.26
N LEU A 11 12.51 40.76 -11.29
CA LEU A 11 12.06 39.53 -11.94
C LEU A 11 10.99 38.87 -11.06
N LEU A 12 9.73 39.00 -11.44
CA LEU A 12 8.64 38.17 -10.93
C LEU A 12 8.80 36.75 -11.50
N ILE A 13 9.30 35.82 -10.69
CA ILE A 13 9.24 34.39 -11.01
C ILE A 13 7.81 33.94 -10.74
N LEU A 14 7.00 33.87 -11.79
CA LEU A 14 5.65 33.30 -11.73
C LEU A 14 5.78 31.78 -11.57
N PHE A 15 5.51 31.29 -10.37
CA PHE A 15 5.39 29.87 -10.08
C PHE A 15 4.05 29.38 -10.65
N PHE A 16 4.07 28.84 -11.87
CA PHE A 16 2.92 28.11 -12.39
C PHE A 16 2.92 26.71 -11.77
N PRO A 17 1.95 26.34 -10.91
CA PRO A 17 1.79 24.95 -10.55
C PRO A 17 1.50 24.17 -11.83
N SER A 18 2.31 23.16 -12.13
CA SER A 18 1.99 22.23 -13.22
C SER A 18 0.63 21.59 -12.89
N LEU A 19 -0.42 21.98 -13.62
CA LEU A 19 -1.67 21.23 -13.63
C LEU A 19 -1.35 19.84 -14.17
N ARG A 20 -1.25 18.86 -13.28
CA ARG A 20 -1.22 17.44 -13.66
C ARG A 20 -2.56 17.16 -14.31
N ALA A 21 -2.58 16.90 -15.62
CA ALA A 21 -3.80 16.52 -16.32
C ALA A 21 -4.45 15.34 -15.60
N ALA A 22 -5.76 15.44 -15.34
CA ALA A 22 -6.49 14.35 -14.71
C ALA A 22 -6.27 13.06 -15.51
N PRO A 23 -5.90 11.94 -14.87
CA PRO A 23 -5.61 10.70 -15.58
C PRO A 23 -6.81 10.30 -16.43
N ASN A 24 -6.60 10.05 -17.72
CA ASN A 24 -7.65 9.67 -18.64
C ASN A 24 -8.15 8.26 -18.31
N THR A 25 -9.15 8.17 -17.44
CA THR A 25 -9.76 6.90 -16.99
C THR A 25 -10.46 6.15 -18.11
N THR A 26 -10.69 6.79 -19.26
CA THR A 26 -11.29 6.17 -20.45
C THR A 26 -10.28 5.48 -21.36
N ALA A 27 -8.97 5.62 -21.10
CA ALA A 27 -7.95 4.92 -21.87
C ALA A 27 -7.97 3.42 -21.55
N VAL A 28 -7.94 2.58 -22.59
CA VAL A 28 -7.84 1.12 -22.41
C VAL A 28 -6.52 0.79 -21.72
N VAL A 29 -6.59 0.04 -20.62
CA VAL A 29 -5.42 -0.47 -19.91
C VAL A 29 -5.13 -1.89 -20.38
N SER A 30 -3.88 -2.13 -20.80
CA SER A 30 -3.39 -3.41 -21.33
C SER A 30 -2.12 -3.90 -20.64
N ARG A 31 -1.37 -3.00 -19.98
CA ARG A 31 -0.16 -3.32 -19.22
C ARG A 31 -0.29 -2.82 -17.79
N ILE A 32 -0.39 -3.77 -16.87
CA ILE A 32 -0.43 -3.54 -15.42
C ILE A 32 0.77 -4.26 -14.82
N ALA A 33 1.56 -3.55 -14.02
CA ALA A 33 2.60 -4.13 -13.19
C ALA A 33 2.18 -4.04 -11.71
N PHE A 34 2.67 -4.95 -10.89
CA PHE A 34 2.43 -4.93 -9.45
C PHE A 34 3.68 -5.39 -8.70
N GLY A 35 3.84 -4.95 -7.46
CA GLY A 35 4.99 -5.29 -6.64
C GLY A 35 4.79 -4.97 -5.16
N SER A 36 5.64 -5.55 -4.33
CA SER A 36 5.69 -5.39 -2.88
C SER A 36 7.12 -5.62 -2.37
N CYS A 37 7.34 -5.47 -1.06
CA CYS A 37 8.61 -5.78 -0.38
C CYS A 37 9.82 -4.97 -0.91
N ALA A 38 9.61 -3.70 -1.20
CA ALA A 38 10.61 -2.83 -1.81
C ALA A 38 11.41 -2.06 -0.75
N ASN A 39 12.38 -2.73 -0.12
CA ASN A 39 13.24 -2.08 0.87
C ASN A 39 14.01 -0.89 0.28
N GLN A 40 13.60 0.31 0.68
CA GLN A 40 14.11 1.61 0.23
C GLN A 40 15.61 1.80 0.48
N SER A 41 16.22 1.01 1.35
CA SER A 41 17.66 1.05 1.63
C SER A 41 18.46 -0.01 0.88
N ALA A 42 17.81 -0.91 0.15
CA ALA A 42 18.45 -1.96 -0.63
C ALA A 42 18.55 -1.57 -2.12
N PRO A 43 19.49 -2.15 -2.89
CA PRO A 43 19.47 -2.06 -4.34
C PRO A 43 18.16 -2.64 -4.91
N GLN A 44 17.52 -1.90 -5.83
CA GLN A 44 16.26 -2.30 -6.47
C GLN A 44 16.39 -2.29 -8.01
N PRO A 45 17.21 -3.18 -8.61
CA PRO A 45 17.38 -3.24 -10.07
C PRO A 45 16.09 -3.64 -10.79
N VAL A 46 15.12 -4.22 -10.07
CA VAL A 46 13.80 -4.61 -10.61
C VAL A 46 13.06 -3.44 -11.27
N TRP A 47 13.31 -2.19 -10.85
CA TRP A 47 12.68 -1.03 -11.46
C TRP A 47 13.05 -0.86 -12.93
N GLU A 48 14.24 -1.26 -13.35
CA GLU A 48 14.64 -1.20 -14.77
C GLU A 48 13.74 -2.11 -15.62
N ALA A 49 13.47 -3.32 -15.14
CA ALA A 49 12.58 -4.27 -15.81
C ALA A 49 11.14 -3.76 -15.81
N ILE A 50 10.64 -3.21 -14.69
CA ILE A 50 9.28 -2.67 -14.59
C ILE A 50 9.12 -1.47 -15.54
N VAL A 51 10.09 -0.55 -15.56
CA VAL A 51 10.07 0.59 -16.49
C VAL A 51 10.17 0.12 -17.94
N GLY A 52 10.98 -0.90 -18.23
CA GLY A 52 11.09 -1.50 -19.56
C GLY A 52 9.80 -2.17 -20.04
N PHE A 53 8.98 -2.69 -19.11
CA PHE A 53 7.64 -3.20 -19.41
C PHE A 53 6.63 -2.10 -19.77
N ASP A 54 6.94 -0.84 -19.49
CA ASP A 54 6.11 0.34 -19.81
C ASP A 54 4.64 0.20 -19.35
N PRO A 55 4.39 -0.05 -18.04
CA PRO A 55 3.04 -0.23 -17.53
C PRO A 55 2.24 1.07 -17.54
N GLN A 56 0.94 0.97 -17.81
CA GLN A 56 0.00 2.09 -17.66
C GLN A 56 -0.43 2.28 -16.20
N VAL A 57 -0.44 1.17 -15.44
CA VAL A 57 -0.76 1.15 -14.01
C VAL A 57 0.28 0.33 -13.27
N PHE A 58 0.81 0.87 -12.18
CA PHE A 58 1.62 0.12 -11.21
C PHE A 58 0.88 0.02 -9.89
N ILE A 59 0.79 -1.20 -9.35
CA ILE A 59 0.05 -1.51 -8.12
C ILE A 59 1.02 -1.91 -7.01
N TRP A 60 1.08 -1.11 -5.97
CA TRP A 60 1.71 -1.49 -4.71
C TRP A 60 0.81 -2.44 -3.93
N LEU A 61 1.34 -3.63 -3.61
CA LEU A 61 0.68 -4.64 -2.79
C LEU A 61 1.18 -4.63 -1.32
N GLY A 62 1.91 -3.61 -0.90
CA GLY A 62 2.41 -3.46 0.46
C GLY A 62 3.91 -3.70 0.61
N ASP A 63 4.42 -3.48 1.82
CA ASP A 63 5.85 -3.28 2.09
C ASP A 63 6.51 -2.33 1.08
N ASN A 64 5.85 -1.20 0.84
CA ASN A 64 6.31 -0.16 -0.08
C ASN A 64 7.59 0.50 0.47
N VAL A 65 7.67 0.57 1.80
CA VAL A 65 8.87 0.83 2.59
C VAL A 65 8.94 -0.07 3.82
N TYR A 66 10.15 -0.30 4.31
CA TYR A 66 10.39 -0.96 5.59
C TYR A 66 10.37 0.07 6.73
N GLY A 67 9.15 0.44 7.14
CA GLY A 67 8.84 1.56 8.02
C GLY A 67 9.17 1.34 9.49
N ASP A 68 9.08 0.12 10.01
CA ASP A 68 9.43 -0.22 11.39
C ASP A 68 10.95 -0.20 11.64
N ASN A 69 11.32 -0.12 12.92
CA ASN A 69 12.70 -0.18 13.35
C ASN A 69 13.02 -1.51 14.01
N LYS A 70 14.26 -1.99 13.85
CA LYS A 70 14.69 -3.32 14.30
C LYS A 70 15.82 -3.23 15.31
N ARG A 71 15.62 -3.84 16.47
CA ARG A 71 16.68 -4.05 17.47
C ARG A 71 17.61 -5.19 17.07
N PRO A 72 18.91 -5.14 17.43
CA PRO A 72 19.83 -6.24 17.23
C PRO A 72 19.35 -7.53 17.88
N PHE A 73 19.80 -8.67 17.35
CA PHE A 73 19.52 -9.98 17.94
C PHE A 73 20.28 -10.11 19.26
N ARG A 74 19.56 -10.17 20.39
CA ARG A 74 20.13 -10.26 21.74
C ARG A 74 19.41 -11.32 22.55
N VAL A 75 20.15 -12.35 22.96
CA VAL A 75 19.68 -13.43 23.85
C VAL A 75 20.13 -13.23 25.30
N PHE A 76 21.17 -12.41 25.53
CA PHE A 76 21.72 -12.08 26.84
C PHE A 76 21.73 -10.57 27.08
N GLY A 77 21.92 -10.15 28.34
CA GLY A 77 21.96 -8.75 28.75
C GLY A 77 20.60 -8.21 29.23
N ARG A 78 20.54 -6.90 29.48
CA ARG A 78 19.34 -6.22 30.01
C ARG A 78 18.18 -6.16 29.01
N GLU A 79 18.49 -6.01 27.73
CA GLU A 79 17.53 -6.07 26.63
C GLU A 79 17.72 -7.37 25.85
N ARG A 80 16.74 -8.26 25.92
CA ARG A 80 16.70 -9.53 25.18
C ARG A 80 15.56 -9.45 24.18
N THR A 81 15.90 -9.50 22.90
CA THR A 81 14.96 -9.30 21.77
C THR A 81 14.44 -10.61 21.19
N VAL A 82 15.06 -11.74 21.57
CA VAL A 82 14.76 -13.08 21.06
C VAL A 82 15.01 -14.15 22.14
N GLY A 83 14.49 -15.36 21.92
CA GLY A 83 14.61 -16.49 22.85
C GLY A 83 13.55 -16.51 23.95
N PRO A 84 13.55 -17.55 24.81
CA PRO A 84 12.48 -17.78 25.79
C PRO A 84 12.40 -16.71 26.88
N TRP A 85 13.49 -15.97 27.11
CA TRP A 85 13.59 -14.92 28.13
C TRP A 85 13.47 -13.50 27.56
N ARG A 86 12.96 -13.36 26.32
CA ARG A 86 12.75 -12.07 25.66
C ARG A 86 11.94 -11.12 26.55
N ASN A 87 12.40 -9.88 26.70
CA ASN A 87 11.72 -8.86 27.51
C ASN A 87 11.44 -7.54 26.77
N VAL A 88 11.95 -7.39 25.54
CA VAL A 88 11.64 -6.26 24.67
C VAL A 88 11.28 -6.78 23.27
N PRO A 89 10.36 -6.12 22.55
CA PRO A 89 10.06 -6.51 21.18
C PRO A 89 11.26 -6.24 20.27
N ARG A 90 11.45 -7.09 19.25
CA ARG A 90 12.52 -6.91 18.26
C ARG A 90 12.22 -5.75 17.33
N PHE A 91 10.97 -5.64 16.89
CA PHE A 91 10.47 -4.59 16.03
C PHE A 91 9.71 -3.56 16.87
N TYR A 92 9.83 -2.29 16.51
CA TYR A 92 9.18 -1.18 17.21
C TYR A 92 8.87 -0.06 16.21
N PRO A 93 7.84 0.75 16.48
CA PRO A 93 7.40 1.76 15.53
C PRO A 93 8.46 2.82 15.30
N ALA A 94 8.56 3.27 14.05
CA ALA A 94 9.29 4.48 13.71
C ALA A 94 8.56 5.74 14.17
N THR A 95 9.30 6.83 14.33
CA THR A 95 8.71 8.16 14.50
C THR A 95 8.07 8.62 13.18
N GLU A 96 7.21 9.65 13.24
CA GLU A 96 6.67 10.28 12.03
C GLU A 96 7.78 10.71 11.06
N GLU A 97 8.84 11.34 11.57
CA GLU A 97 9.96 11.84 10.78
C GLU A 97 10.74 10.70 10.11
N GLU A 98 10.99 9.62 10.84
CA GLU A 98 11.66 8.43 10.31
C GLU A 98 10.83 7.77 9.20
N LEU A 99 9.53 7.54 9.42
CA LEU A 99 8.66 6.93 8.41
C LEU A 99 8.50 7.82 7.18
N ARG A 100 8.33 9.13 7.37
CA ARG A 100 8.30 10.12 6.28
C ARG A 100 9.60 10.06 5.47
N ARG A 101 10.76 10.08 6.13
CA ARG A 101 12.07 9.99 5.45
C ARG A 101 12.21 8.70 4.63
N LYS A 102 11.71 7.57 5.14
CA LYS A 102 11.72 6.29 4.41
C LYS A 102 10.87 6.35 3.13
N TYR A 103 9.70 6.97 3.18
CA TYR A 103 8.89 7.23 1.98
C TYR A 103 9.58 8.17 0.98
N GLU A 104 10.23 9.23 1.46
CA GLU A 104 11.00 10.12 0.58
C GLU A 104 12.16 9.41 -0.11
N LEU A 105 12.89 8.53 0.62
CA LEU A 105 13.94 7.70 0.03
C LEU A 105 13.39 6.76 -1.06
N ALA A 106 12.24 6.14 -0.81
CA ALA A 106 11.60 5.29 -1.81
C ALA A 106 11.19 6.11 -3.05
N LYS A 107 10.53 7.27 -2.86
CA LYS A 107 10.16 8.18 -3.95
C LYS A 107 11.36 8.68 -4.76
N ALA A 108 12.49 8.90 -4.09
CA ALA A 108 13.73 9.37 -4.72
C ALA A 108 14.52 8.28 -5.45
N ASN A 109 14.13 7.00 -5.33
CA ASN A 109 14.76 5.94 -6.09
C ASN A 109 14.62 6.24 -7.60
N PRO A 110 15.71 6.33 -8.38
CA PRO A 110 15.64 6.77 -9.78
C PRO A 110 14.71 5.92 -10.65
N GLY A 111 14.67 4.61 -10.41
CA GLY A 111 13.81 3.68 -11.16
C GLY A 111 12.33 3.89 -10.85
N TYR A 112 11.99 4.04 -9.57
CA TYR A 112 10.61 4.31 -9.15
C TYR A 112 10.15 5.72 -9.51
N ALA A 113 11.02 6.72 -9.41
CA ALA A 113 10.76 8.09 -9.87
C ALA A 113 10.39 8.10 -11.35
N LYS A 114 11.18 7.44 -12.19
CA LYS A 114 10.91 7.30 -13.63
C LYS A 114 9.61 6.56 -13.93
N LEU A 115 9.26 5.55 -13.12
CA LEU A 115 7.98 4.84 -13.24
C LEU A 115 6.79 5.77 -12.95
N ARG A 116 6.86 6.58 -11.88
CA ARG A 116 5.79 7.51 -11.46
C ARG A 116 5.47 8.59 -12.48
N GLU A 117 6.43 8.93 -13.35
CA GLU A 117 6.22 9.88 -14.45
C GLU A 117 5.36 9.30 -15.59
N ARG A 118 5.29 7.96 -15.71
CA ARG A 118 4.74 7.26 -16.88
C ARG A 118 3.52 6.41 -16.57
N ALA A 119 3.47 5.84 -15.38
CA ALA A 119 2.40 4.97 -14.92
C ALA A 119 1.55 5.67 -13.86
N ARG A 120 0.26 5.35 -13.84
CA ARG A 120 -0.57 5.65 -12.67
C ARG A 120 -0.18 4.69 -11.55
N VAL A 121 0.28 5.23 -10.43
CA VAL A 121 0.59 4.45 -9.23
C VAL A 121 -0.64 4.40 -8.33
N ILE A 122 -1.02 3.20 -7.91
CA ILE A 122 -2.05 2.93 -6.92
C ILE A 122 -1.54 1.88 -5.93
N GLY A 123 -2.25 1.65 -4.83
CA GLY A 123 -1.95 0.52 -3.98
C GLY A 123 -2.43 0.63 -2.54
N THR A 124 -1.90 -0.28 -1.74
CA THR A 124 -2.17 -0.48 -0.31
C THR A 124 -0.84 -0.60 0.47
N TRP A 125 -0.89 -0.82 1.78
CA TRP A 125 0.26 -1.11 2.63
C TRP A 125 0.36 -2.59 3.00
N ASP A 126 1.47 -2.98 3.64
CA ASP A 126 1.49 -4.13 4.54
C ASP A 126 2.09 -3.75 5.91
N ASP A 127 2.53 -4.70 6.76
CA ASP A 127 2.90 -4.41 8.15
C ASP A 127 4.04 -3.43 8.30
N HIS A 128 5.05 -3.51 7.44
CA HIS A 128 6.22 -2.66 7.58
C HIS A 128 5.90 -1.17 7.29
N ASP A 129 5.00 -0.89 6.34
CA ASP A 129 4.46 0.46 6.12
C ASP A 129 3.44 0.87 7.17
N TYR A 130 2.65 -0.10 7.65
CA TYR A 130 1.60 0.11 8.64
C TYR A 130 2.21 0.57 9.96
N GLY A 131 3.41 0.10 10.29
CA GLY A 131 4.32 0.75 11.25
C GLY A 131 4.99 -0.22 12.24
N VAL A 132 4.48 -1.44 12.38
CA VAL A 132 5.06 -2.49 13.23
C VAL A 132 4.73 -3.85 12.62
N ASN A 133 5.74 -4.73 12.52
CA ASN A 133 5.60 -6.11 12.06
C ASN A 133 4.40 -6.82 12.71
N ASP A 134 3.58 -7.50 11.89
CA ASP A 134 2.37 -8.23 12.27
C ASP A 134 1.28 -7.41 13.00
N ALA A 135 1.36 -6.08 13.06
CA ALA A 135 0.36 -5.29 13.77
C ALA A 135 -0.96 -5.20 12.98
N GLY A 136 -2.07 -5.16 13.73
CA GLY A 136 -3.41 -4.93 13.22
C GLY A 136 -4.08 -3.74 13.92
N LYS A 137 -5.39 -3.84 14.15
CA LYS A 137 -6.21 -2.73 14.64
C LYS A 137 -5.77 -2.16 15.99
N GLU A 138 -5.03 -2.92 16.79
CA GLU A 138 -4.47 -2.51 18.08
C GLU A 138 -3.35 -1.46 17.97
N TYR A 139 -2.77 -1.27 16.79
CA TYR A 139 -1.69 -0.30 16.60
C TYR A 139 -2.18 1.15 16.69
N SER A 140 -1.66 1.89 17.66
CA SER A 140 -2.05 3.29 17.90
C SER A 140 -1.56 4.27 16.83
N GLY A 141 -0.49 3.95 16.11
CA GLY A 141 0.08 4.82 15.07
C GLY A 141 -0.61 4.74 13.71
N LYS A 142 -1.62 3.89 13.54
CA LYS A 142 -2.22 3.59 12.22
C LYS A 142 -2.78 4.79 11.47
N VAL A 143 -3.31 5.80 12.17
CA VAL A 143 -3.83 7.04 11.57
C VAL A 143 -2.69 7.87 10.97
N LEU A 144 -1.56 7.95 11.68
CA LEU A 144 -0.36 8.61 11.18
C LEU A 144 0.20 7.87 9.96
N SER A 145 0.34 6.55 10.04
CA SER A 145 0.80 5.73 8.91
C SER A 145 -0.12 5.88 7.69
N GLN A 146 -1.44 5.99 7.90
CA GLN A 146 -2.42 6.19 6.81
C GLN A 146 -2.15 7.48 6.07
N ARG A 147 -1.98 8.58 6.82
CA ARG A 147 -1.65 9.88 6.23
C ARG A 147 -0.37 9.78 5.39
N LEU A 148 0.70 9.20 5.94
CA LEU A 148 1.98 9.11 5.25
C LEU A 148 1.95 8.20 4.02
N LEU A 149 1.23 7.07 4.06
CA LEU A 149 1.03 6.24 2.87
C LEU A 149 0.27 7.00 1.78
N LEU A 150 -0.82 7.69 2.14
CA LEU A 150 -1.62 8.43 1.15
C LEU A 150 -0.83 9.59 0.55
N ASP A 151 0.02 10.26 1.34
CA ASP A 151 0.98 11.24 0.82
C ASP A 151 2.03 10.57 -0.09
N PHE A 152 2.49 9.36 0.25
CA PHE A 152 3.40 8.59 -0.59
C PHE A 152 2.78 8.20 -1.94
N LEU A 153 1.50 7.86 -1.96
CA LEU A 153 0.77 7.51 -3.18
C LEU A 153 0.32 8.74 -4.01
N ASP A 154 0.65 9.95 -3.56
CA ASP A 154 0.16 11.21 -4.14
C ASP A 154 -1.39 11.25 -4.19
N GLU A 155 -2.07 10.72 -3.16
CA GLU A 155 -3.52 10.70 -3.08
C GLU A 155 -4.08 12.13 -2.93
N ASP A 156 -5.14 12.46 -3.66
CA ASP A 156 -5.78 13.77 -3.63
C ASP A 156 -6.26 14.15 -2.21
N GLU A 157 -6.20 15.44 -1.86
CA GLU A 157 -6.52 15.95 -0.52
C GLU A 157 -8.00 15.73 -0.14
N ASP A 158 -8.90 15.76 -1.11
CA ASP A 158 -10.34 15.59 -0.92
C ASP A 158 -10.80 14.13 -0.94
N SER A 159 -9.90 13.20 -1.30
CA SER A 159 -10.16 11.76 -1.43
C SER A 159 -10.90 11.18 -0.21
N PRO A 160 -11.92 10.33 -0.42
CA PRO A 160 -12.57 9.59 0.67
C PRO A 160 -11.58 8.78 1.51
N ARG A 161 -10.46 8.32 0.93
CA ARG A 161 -9.42 7.56 1.63
C ARG A 161 -8.78 8.35 2.77
N ARG A 162 -8.77 9.69 2.70
CA ARG A 162 -8.26 10.57 3.77
C ARG A 162 -9.26 10.77 4.91
N LYS A 163 -10.51 10.34 4.75
CA LYS A 163 -11.61 10.51 5.72
C LYS A 163 -12.12 9.19 6.29
N GLN A 164 -11.87 8.08 5.59
CA GLN A 164 -12.26 6.74 6.04
C GLN A 164 -11.20 6.10 6.95
N ALA A 165 -11.59 5.03 7.63
CA ALA A 165 -10.69 4.20 8.42
C ALA A 165 -10.08 3.09 7.55
N GLY A 166 -8.79 3.21 7.20
CA GLY A 166 -8.08 2.29 6.33
C GLY A 166 -7.89 2.80 4.89
N VAL A 167 -7.00 2.16 4.14
CA VAL A 167 -6.52 2.64 2.83
C VAL A 167 -7.14 1.92 1.64
N TYR A 168 -8.14 1.06 1.86
CA TYR A 168 -8.82 0.33 0.79
C TYR A 168 -9.45 1.27 -0.25
N ALA A 169 -9.43 0.86 -1.52
CA ALA A 169 -9.85 1.71 -2.64
C ALA A 169 -10.26 0.88 -3.86
N SER A 170 -11.02 1.49 -4.76
CA SER A 170 -11.50 0.89 -6.00
C SER A 170 -11.21 1.84 -7.16
N TYR A 171 -10.72 1.29 -8.28
CA TYR A 171 -10.39 2.01 -9.49
C TYR A 171 -11.05 1.33 -10.68
N MET A 172 -11.55 2.13 -11.62
CA MET A 172 -12.09 1.64 -12.89
C MET A 172 -11.28 2.26 -14.03
N PHE A 173 -10.75 1.41 -14.91
CA PHE A 173 -9.97 1.80 -16.07
C PHE A 173 -10.62 1.34 -17.36
N GLY A 174 -10.49 2.14 -18.41
CA GLY A 174 -10.98 1.81 -19.75
C GLY A 174 -12.44 2.21 -20.01
N PRO A 175 -12.83 2.25 -21.29
CA PRO A 175 -14.20 2.53 -21.68
C PRO A 175 -15.09 1.30 -21.48
N GLU A 176 -16.40 1.49 -21.61
CA GLU A 176 -17.37 0.39 -21.60
C GLU A 176 -17.00 -0.72 -22.60
N GLY A 177 -17.21 -1.99 -22.21
CA GLY A 177 -16.80 -3.16 -22.98
C GLY A 177 -15.30 -3.47 -22.95
N LYS A 178 -14.47 -2.63 -22.28
CA LYS A 178 -13.03 -2.87 -22.04
C LYS A 178 -12.62 -2.44 -20.61
N ARG A 179 -13.57 -2.47 -19.68
CA ARG A 179 -13.39 -2.00 -18.32
C ARG A 179 -12.58 -3.00 -17.49
N VAL A 180 -11.53 -2.52 -16.84
CA VAL A 180 -10.77 -3.24 -15.82
C VAL A 180 -10.99 -2.58 -14.47
N LYS A 181 -11.57 -3.31 -13.53
CA LYS A 181 -11.74 -2.88 -12.15
C LYS A 181 -10.58 -3.38 -11.31
N VAL A 182 -9.98 -2.50 -10.51
CA VAL A 182 -8.95 -2.86 -9.54
C VAL A 182 -9.45 -2.49 -8.15
N ILE A 183 -9.57 -3.48 -7.27
CA ILE A 183 -9.98 -3.32 -5.88
C ILE A 183 -8.77 -3.60 -5.00
N MET A 184 -8.37 -2.61 -4.21
CA MET A 184 -7.29 -2.72 -3.24
C MET A 184 -7.87 -2.95 -1.85
N LEU A 185 -7.53 -4.08 -1.24
CA LEU A 185 -7.87 -4.37 0.14
C LEU A 185 -6.81 -3.79 1.08
N ASP A 186 -7.27 -3.26 2.20
CA ASP A 186 -6.49 -3.06 3.41
C ASP A 186 -6.68 -4.28 4.32
N THR A 187 -5.60 -4.98 4.67
CA THR A 187 -5.67 -6.18 5.54
C THR A 187 -5.10 -5.92 6.94
N ARG A 188 -4.90 -4.64 7.31
CA ARG A 188 -4.26 -4.22 8.55
C ARG A 188 -5.18 -3.39 9.44
N TYR A 189 -5.83 -2.36 8.90
CA TYR A 189 -6.45 -1.31 9.72
C TYR A 189 -7.49 -1.80 10.74
N HIS A 190 -8.29 -2.77 10.29
CA HIS A 190 -9.38 -3.37 11.06
C HIS A 190 -9.05 -4.79 11.54
N ARG A 191 -7.89 -5.33 11.17
CA ARG A 191 -7.55 -6.73 11.41
C ARG A 191 -7.40 -7.02 12.90
N ASP A 192 -8.04 -8.08 13.36
CA ASP A 192 -7.87 -8.64 14.69
C ASP A 192 -6.51 -9.34 14.87
N PRO A 193 -6.02 -9.54 16.11
CA PRO A 193 -4.76 -10.23 16.37
C PRO A 193 -4.66 -11.60 15.66
N LEU A 194 -3.47 -11.96 15.15
CA LEU A 194 -3.25 -13.15 14.30
C LEU A 194 -3.54 -14.51 14.95
N LEU A 195 -3.71 -14.54 16.28
CA LEU A 195 -4.10 -15.72 17.05
C LEU A 195 -5.59 -15.75 17.41
N SER A 196 -6.38 -14.83 16.86
CA SER A 196 -7.84 -14.80 17.02
C SER A 196 -8.55 -15.46 15.84
N ASP A 197 -9.84 -15.71 15.99
CA ASP A 197 -10.78 -16.06 14.92
C ASP A 197 -11.54 -14.82 14.40
N GLY A 198 -11.00 -13.62 14.65
CA GLY A 198 -11.64 -12.33 14.37
C GLY A 198 -11.68 -11.95 12.89
N THR A 199 -11.72 -10.64 12.61
CA THR A 199 -11.86 -10.10 11.26
C THR A 199 -10.53 -9.67 10.64
N ILE A 200 -10.43 -9.67 9.30
CA ILE A 200 -9.34 -9.01 8.57
C ILE A 200 -9.80 -7.62 8.13
N LEU A 201 -10.92 -7.56 7.41
CA LEU A 201 -11.39 -6.32 6.78
C LEU A 201 -12.24 -5.47 7.74
N GLY A 202 -12.92 -6.10 8.70
CA GLY A 202 -13.93 -5.46 9.52
C GLY A 202 -15.20 -5.10 8.75
N ASP A 203 -16.29 -4.90 9.49
CA ASP A 203 -17.61 -4.64 8.91
C ASP A 203 -17.64 -3.48 7.90
N PRO A 204 -16.99 -2.32 8.15
CA PRO A 204 -17.05 -1.20 7.22
C PRO A 204 -16.49 -1.54 5.83
N GLN A 205 -15.37 -2.26 5.79
CA GLN A 205 -14.70 -2.62 4.54
C GLN A 205 -15.37 -3.82 3.87
N TRP A 206 -15.90 -4.78 4.63
CA TRP A 206 -16.73 -5.86 4.06
C TRP A 206 -17.96 -5.31 3.34
N GLN A 207 -18.71 -4.44 3.99
CA GLN A 207 -19.89 -3.81 3.38
C GLN A 207 -19.51 -2.96 2.16
N TRP A 208 -18.36 -2.27 2.21
CA TRP A 208 -17.83 -1.54 1.07
C TRP A 208 -17.46 -2.48 -0.09
N LEU A 209 -16.75 -3.57 0.17
CA LEU A 209 -16.33 -4.54 -0.84
C LEU A 209 -17.53 -5.18 -1.54
N GLU A 210 -18.56 -5.55 -0.77
CA GLU A 210 -19.82 -6.06 -1.33
C GLU A 210 -20.47 -5.05 -2.28
N ARG A 211 -20.52 -3.77 -1.90
CA ARG A 211 -21.07 -2.70 -2.76
C ARG A 211 -20.23 -2.52 -4.02
N GLU A 212 -18.90 -2.54 -3.91
CA GLU A 212 -18.02 -2.42 -5.07
C GLU A 212 -18.19 -3.58 -6.05
N LEU A 213 -18.33 -4.81 -5.56
CA LEU A 213 -18.54 -5.99 -6.41
C LEU A 213 -19.98 -6.08 -6.98
N ARG A 214 -20.94 -5.35 -6.40
CA ARG A 214 -22.29 -5.14 -6.95
C ARG A 214 -22.40 -3.92 -7.86
N GLY A 215 -21.37 -3.07 -7.89
CA GLY A 215 -21.34 -1.83 -8.64
C GLY A 215 -21.26 -2.03 -10.16
N PRO A 216 -20.83 -0.99 -10.91
CA PRO A 216 -20.78 -1.03 -12.37
C PRO A 216 -19.98 -2.21 -12.92
N GLN A 217 -20.50 -2.81 -14.00
CA GLN A 217 -19.86 -3.95 -14.67
C GLN A 217 -18.46 -3.59 -15.21
N SER A 218 -17.55 -4.54 -15.04
CA SER A 218 -16.22 -4.58 -15.65
C SER A 218 -16.02 -5.91 -16.36
N GLU A 219 -15.22 -5.92 -17.42
CA GLU A 219 -14.84 -7.17 -18.11
C GLU A 219 -13.84 -8.00 -17.30
N MET A 220 -13.05 -7.33 -16.46
CA MET A 220 -12.10 -7.96 -15.55
C MET A 220 -12.12 -7.23 -14.21
N THR A 221 -12.17 -7.98 -13.12
CA THR A 221 -11.92 -7.47 -11.76
C THR A 221 -10.64 -8.10 -11.20
N ILE A 222 -9.72 -7.25 -10.76
CA ILE A 222 -8.50 -7.59 -10.04
C ILE A 222 -8.71 -7.19 -8.59
N ILE A 223 -8.53 -8.13 -7.66
CA ILE A 223 -8.53 -7.84 -6.22
C ILE A 223 -7.11 -8.02 -5.71
N GLY A 224 -6.50 -6.93 -5.23
CA GLY A 224 -5.18 -6.93 -4.61
C GLY A 224 -5.27 -7.04 -3.10
N SER A 225 -4.59 -8.03 -2.54
CA SER A 225 -4.42 -8.23 -1.09
C SER A 225 -2.95 -8.08 -0.70
N SER A 226 -2.66 -7.45 0.45
CA SER A 226 -1.27 -7.31 0.91
C SER A 226 -0.69 -8.60 1.51
N ILE A 227 -1.56 -9.48 2.00
CA ILE A 227 -1.20 -10.79 2.54
C ILE A 227 -1.76 -11.90 1.65
N GLN A 228 -1.12 -13.07 1.69
CA GLN A 228 -1.48 -14.21 0.84
C GLN A 228 -2.91 -14.68 1.05
N VAL A 229 -3.71 -14.75 -0.03
CA VAL A 229 -5.11 -15.21 0.02
C VAL A 229 -5.23 -16.73 -0.14
N VAL A 230 -4.61 -17.28 -1.20
CA VAL A 230 -4.80 -18.68 -1.61
C VAL A 230 -3.90 -19.65 -0.84
N SER A 231 -2.68 -19.21 -0.52
CA SER A 231 -1.67 -20.04 0.13
C SER A 231 -2.18 -20.66 1.43
N ASN A 232 -2.00 -21.97 1.57
CA ASN A 232 -2.22 -22.68 2.82
C ASN A 232 -0.93 -22.88 3.62
N LEU A 233 0.22 -22.40 3.13
CA LEU A 233 1.52 -22.64 3.75
C LEU A 233 1.50 -22.23 5.24
N SER A 234 0.95 -21.06 5.53
CA SER A 234 0.78 -20.56 6.89
C SER A 234 -0.07 -21.44 7.79
N ALA A 235 -1.01 -22.21 7.24
CA ALA A 235 -1.84 -23.16 7.98
C ALA A 235 -1.13 -24.50 8.17
N THR A 236 -0.29 -24.93 7.22
CA THR A 236 0.37 -26.24 7.23
C THR A 236 1.72 -26.25 7.95
N THR A 237 2.39 -25.11 8.11
CA THR A 237 3.71 -25.05 8.77
C THR A 237 3.65 -24.82 10.28
N ARG A 238 2.47 -24.90 10.89
CA ARG A 238 2.35 -24.84 12.36
C ARG A 238 2.96 -26.10 12.99
N PRO A 239 3.70 -25.98 14.12
CA PRO A 239 4.01 -24.75 14.86
C PRO A 239 5.33 -24.06 14.45
N LEU A 240 6.07 -24.59 13.47
CA LEU A 240 7.46 -24.23 13.19
C LEU A 240 7.65 -22.91 12.44
N PHE A 241 6.74 -22.56 11.52
CA PHE A 241 6.79 -21.31 10.76
C PHE A 241 5.44 -20.60 10.77
N TYR A 242 5.51 -19.28 10.94
CA TYR A 242 4.37 -18.39 11.11
C TYR A 242 4.44 -17.32 10.03
N VAL A 243 3.54 -17.40 9.05
CA VAL A 243 3.46 -16.43 7.96
C VAL A 243 2.05 -15.85 7.97
N GLU A 244 1.93 -14.54 7.96
CA GLU A 244 0.63 -13.87 7.91
C GLU A 244 -0.08 -14.13 6.58
N SER A 245 -1.36 -14.49 6.65
CA SER A 245 -2.18 -14.83 5.49
C SER A 245 -3.65 -14.93 5.87
N TRP A 246 -4.52 -14.90 4.85
CA TRP A 246 -5.95 -15.17 5.02
C TRP A 246 -6.24 -16.57 5.57
N ALA A 247 -5.34 -17.54 5.38
CA ALA A 247 -5.46 -18.88 5.96
C ALA A 247 -5.51 -18.89 7.51
N ARG A 248 -5.12 -17.78 8.16
CA ARG A 248 -5.24 -17.60 9.60
C ARG A 248 -6.63 -17.20 10.07
N PHE A 249 -7.44 -16.65 9.16
CA PHE A 249 -8.81 -16.22 9.42
C PHE A 249 -9.74 -17.01 8.47
N PRO A 250 -9.95 -18.32 8.71
CA PRO A 250 -10.62 -19.19 7.75
C PRO A 250 -12.05 -18.73 7.42
N ARG A 251 -12.77 -18.16 8.39
CA ARG A 251 -14.12 -17.60 8.18
C ARG A 251 -14.11 -16.41 7.23
N GLU A 252 -13.19 -15.47 7.43
CA GLU A 252 -13.01 -14.30 6.57
C GLU A 252 -12.60 -14.71 5.15
N ARG A 253 -11.70 -15.70 5.03
CA ARG A 253 -11.27 -16.25 3.74
C ARG A 253 -12.41 -16.95 3.00
N GLU A 254 -13.20 -17.76 3.72
CA GLU A 254 -14.37 -18.41 3.14
C GLU A 254 -15.44 -17.38 2.72
N GLN A 255 -15.64 -16.33 3.51
CA GLN A 255 -16.51 -15.21 3.14
C GLN A 255 -16.02 -14.51 1.86
N LEU A 256 -14.71 -14.27 1.72
CA LEU A 256 -14.14 -13.70 0.50
C LEU A 256 -14.41 -14.59 -0.71
N PHE A 257 -14.14 -15.89 -0.60
CA PHE A 257 -14.36 -16.84 -1.69
C PHE A 257 -15.83 -16.96 -2.06
N ARG A 258 -16.76 -17.00 -1.09
CA ARG A 258 -18.20 -17.01 -1.37
C ARG A 258 -18.66 -15.74 -2.08
N LEU A 259 -18.13 -14.58 -1.67
CA LEU A 259 -18.44 -13.30 -2.31
C LEU A 259 -17.96 -13.27 -3.76
N ILE A 260 -16.76 -13.79 -4.03
CA ILE A 260 -16.18 -13.82 -5.39
C ILE A 260 -16.84 -14.89 -6.26
N ASP A 261 -17.10 -16.10 -5.75
CA ASP A 261 -17.73 -17.19 -6.52
C ASP A 261 -19.15 -16.83 -6.98
N SER A 262 -19.84 -15.97 -6.22
CA SER A 262 -21.11 -15.37 -6.65
C SER A 262 -21.00 -14.52 -7.94
N LYS A 263 -19.78 -14.23 -8.41
CA LYS A 263 -19.44 -13.43 -9.59
C LYS A 263 -18.47 -14.22 -10.49
N LYS A 264 -18.93 -14.64 -11.67
CA LYS A 264 -18.20 -15.52 -12.61
C LYS A 264 -16.86 -15.00 -13.17
N TRP A 265 -16.33 -13.84 -12.75
CA TRP A 265 -15.21 -13.16 -13.42
C TRP A 265 -14.33 -12.37 -12.44
N GLY A 266 -13.30 -13.00 -11.85
CA GLY A 266 -12.33 -12.31 -10.98
C GLY A 266 -11.00 -13.04 -10.89
N LEU A 267 -9.89 -12.29 -10.89
CA LEU A 267 -8.54 -12.77 -10.56
C LEU A 267 -8.13 -12.20 -9.20
N ILE A 268 -7.64 -13.06 -8.31
CA ILE A 268 -7.13 -12.69 -6.98
C ILE A 268 -5.61 -12.79 -7.02
N TYR A 269 -4.93 -11.71 -6.65
CA TYR A 269 -3.48 -11.66 -6.47
C TYR A 269 -3.15 -11.32 -5.02
#